data_AF-A0A327HLG1-F1
#
_entry.id   AF-A0A327HLG1-F1
#
_cell.length_a   1.000
_cell.length_b   1.000
_cell.length_c   1.000
_cell.angle_alpha   90.00
_cell.angle_beta   90.00
_cell.angle_gamma   90.00
#
_symmetry.space_group_name_H-M   'P 1'
#
loop_
_entity.id
_entity.type
_entity.pdbx_description
1 polymer ?
#
loop_
_entity_poly.entity_id
_entity_poly.type
_entity_poly.pdbx_seq_one_letter_code
_entity_poly.pdbx_strand_id
1 'polypeptide(L)' 'MAIRVAWDRTPVSIHGDKEHLQRLVEHLRNNHNFRKHSLIMPDRENDEEAVLFLYAACDPRWITEVI' A
#
# COMPACT_ATOMS: atom_id res chain seq x y z
N MET A 1 4.46 9.28 -8.48
CA MET A 1 5.66 9.27 -7.61
C MET A 1 6.11 7.82 -7.42
N ALA A 2 7.30 7.57 -6.88
CA ALA A 2 7.71 6.19 -6.57
C ALA A 2 7.00 5.69 -5.31
N ILE A 3 6.52 4.44 -5.32
CA ILE A 3 5.97 3.79 -4.11
C ILE A 3 7.13 3.43 -3.17
N ARG A 4 7.00 3.74 -1.87
CA ARG A 4 7.95 3.37 -0.83
C ARG A 4 7.30 2.38 0.13
N VAL A 5 8.02 1.32 0.50
CA VAL A 5 7.50 0.28 1.41
C VAL A 5 8.39 0.18 2.63
N ALA A 6 7.80 0.36 3.82
CA ALA A 6 8.47 0.20 5.11
C ALA A 6 8.26 -1.23 5.63
N TRP A 7 9.11 -2.15 5.15
CA TRP A 7 9.07 -3.59 5.50
C TRP A 7 9.45 -3.89 6.95
N ASP A 8 10.11 -2.97 7.63
CA ASP A 8 10.57 -3.06 9.01
C ASP A 8 9.47 -2.73 10.04
N ARG A 9 8.30 -2.27 9.59
CA ARG A 9 7.16 -1.91 10.45
C ARG A 9 6.14 -3.04 10.52
N THR A 10 5.50 -3.21 11.67
CA THR A 10 4.34 -4.11 11.85
C THR A 10 3.16 -3.30 12.40
N PRO A 11 2.09 -3.07 11.62
CA PRO A 11 1.91 -3.48 10.21
C PRO A 11 2.85 -2.77 9.23
N VAL A 12 3.13 -3.41 8.09
CA VAL A 12 3.91 -2.81 6.98
C VAL A 12 3.15 -1.59 6.46
N SER A 13 3.84 -0.46 6.28
CA SER A 13 3.27 0.75 5.69
C SER A 13 3.79 0.96 4.26
N ILE A 14 2.88 1.37 3.37
CA ILE A 14 3.20 1.71 1.98
C ILE A 14 2.81 3.17 1.75
N HIS A 15 3.77 3.92 1.23
CA HIS A 15 3.68 5.36 1.04
C HIS A 15 3.77 5.68 -0.46
N GLY A 16 3.01 6.68 -0.90
CA GLY A 16 2.99 7.14 -2.28
C GLY A 16 1.80 8.04 -2.55
N ASP A 17 1.61 8.45 -3.80
CA ASP A 17 0.43 9.23 -4.14
C ASP A 17 -0.85 8.38 -4.02
N LYS A 18 -1.95 9.06 -3.69
CA LYS A 18 -3.23 8.42 -3.37
C LYS A 18 -3.76 7.54 -4.50
N GLU A 19 -3.54 7.94 -5.76
CA GLU A 19 -4.03 7.20 -6.93
C GLU A 19 -3.30 5.85 -7.07
N HIS A 20 -1.97 5.84 -6.97
CA HIS A 20 -1.21 4.59 -7.01
C HIS A 20 -1.57 3.66 -5.84
N LEU A 21 -1.78 4.21 -4.64
CA LEU A 21 -2.21 3.41 -3.50
C LEU A 21 -3.61 2.81 -3.68
N GLN A 22 -4.54 3.53 -4.32
CA GLN A 22 -5.86 2.99 -4.67
C GLN A 22 -5.75 1.82 -5.65
N ARG A 23 -4.96 1.98 -6.72
CA ARG A 23 -4.71 0.92 -7.70
C ARG A 23 -4.07 -0.31 -7.05
N LEU A 24 -3.14 -0.12 -6.13
CA LEU A 24 -2.52 -1.21 -5.38
C LEU A 24 -3.53 -1.98 -4.54
N VAL A 25 -4.41 -1.29 -3.81
CA VAL A 25 -5.46 -1.96 -3.01
C VAL A 25 -6.40 -2.77 -3.91
N GLU A 26 -6.80 -2.22 -5.06
CA GLU A 26 -7.65 -2.92 -6.02
C GLU A 26 -6.95 -4.16 -6.59
N HIS A 27 -5.69 -4.05 -6.99
CA HIS A 27 -4.88 -5.16 -7.48
C HIS A 27 -4.76 -6.28 -6.44
N LEU A 28 -4.41 -5.95 -5.20
CA LEU A 28 -4.28 -6.92 -4.12
C LEU A 28 -5.62 -7.61 -3.82
N ARG A 29 -6.73 -6.88 -3.89
CA ARG A 29 -8.08 -7.46 -3.70
C ARG A 29 -8.47 -8.39 -4.83
N ASN A 30 -8.26 -7.97 -6.07
CA ASN A 30 -8.76 -8.66 -7.26
C ASN A 30 -7.92 -9.88 -7.63
N ASN A 31 -6.60 -9.80 -7.49
CA ASN A 31 -5.68 -10.83 -7.95
C ASN A 31 -5.18 -11.74 -6.81
N HIS A 32 -5.06 -11.20 -5.59
CA HIS A 32 -4.42 -11.88 -4.47
C HIS A 32 -5.35 -12.12 -3.28
N ASN A 33 -6.66 -11.88 -3.46
CA ASN A 33 -7.71 -12.07 -2.45
C ASN A 33 -7.41 -11.34 -1.11
N PHE A 34 -6.71 -10.21 -1.16
CA PHE A 34 -6.33 -9.43 0.02
C PHE A 34 -7.52 -8.63 0.54
N ARG A 35 -8.35 -9.22 1.40
CA ARG A 35 -9.64 -8.62 1.86
C ARG A 35 -9.57 -7.82 3.16
N LYS A 36 -8.40 -7.73 3.81
CA LYS A 36 -8.25 -6.92 5.03
C LYS A 36 -8.54 -5.46 4.71
N HIS A 37 -9.20 -4.76 5.63
CA HIS A 37 -9.50 -3.33 5.50
C HIS A 37 -8.21 -2.50 5.61
N SER A 38 -7.49 -2.35 4.49
CA SER A 38 -6.47 -1.33 4.36
C SER A 38 -7.14 0.00 4.05
N LEU A 39 -6.93 0.99 4.92
CA LEU A 39 -7.41 2.36 4.73
C LEU A 39 -6.28 3.21 4.18
N ILE A 40 -6.56 3.96 3.12
CA ILE A 40 -5.66 4.99 2.61
C ILE A 40 -5.94 6.27 3.37
N MET A 41 -4.93 6.84 3.99
CA MET A 41 -5.01 8.07 4.76
C MET A 41 -3.88 9.04 4.37
N PRO A 42 -4.02 10.36 4.62
CA PRO A 42 -2.93 11.30 4.40
C PRO A 42 -1.67 10.86 5.16
N ASP A 43 -0.50 10.97 4.53
CA ASP A 43 0.77 10.77 5.22
C ASP A 43 1.04 11.99 6.12
N ARG A 44 1.53 11.74 7.34
CA ARG A 44 1.84 12.78 8.32
C ARG A 44 3.26 13.31 8.17
N GLU A 45 4.13 12.57 7.49
CA GLU A 45 5.51 12.95 7.23
C GLU A 45 5.66 13.67 5.88
N ASN A 46 4.69 13.50 4.98
CA ASN A 46 4.65 14.16 3.68
C ASN A 46 3.20 14.49 3.28
N ASP A 47 2.85 15.78 3.31
CA ASP A 47 1.49 16.27 3.03
C ASP A 47 1.02 16.01 1.58
N GLU A 48 1.95 15.70 0.66
CA GLU A 48 1.64 15.36 -0.74
C GLU A 48 1.39 13.85 -0.95
N GLU A 49 1.71 13.02 0.05
CA GLU A 49 1.58 11.56 -0.02
C GLU A 49 0.41 11.05 0.83
N ALA A 50 0.06 9.79 0.57
CA ALA A 50 -0.82 9.00 1.39
C ALA A 50 -0.09 7.76 1.89
N VAL A 51 -0.67 7.11 2.89
CA VAL A 51 -0.19 5.87 3.46
C VAL A 51 -1.32 4.86 3.58
N LEU A 52 -1.00 3.59 3.33
CA LEU A 52 -1.85 2.45 3.69
C LEU A 52 -1.05 1.44 4.52
N PHE A 53 -1.75 0.71 5.38
CA PHE A 53 -1.16 -0.34 6.20
C PHE A 53 -1.63 -1.73 5.75
N LEU A 54 -0.69 -2.67 5.66
CA LEU A 54 -0.96 -4.07 5.36
C LEU A 54 -1.11 -4.88 6.66
N TYR A 55 -2.32 -5.36 6.92
CA TYR A 55 -2.67 -6.14 8.12
C TYR A 55 -2.65 -7.66 7.90
N ALA A 56 -2.01 -8.11 6.81
CA ALA A 56 -1.80 -9.51 6.49
C ALA A 56 -0.49 -9.65 5.71
N ALA A 57 0.03 -10.88 5.65
CA ALA A 57 1.19 -11.19 4.83
C ALA A 57 0.93 -10.81 3.37
N CYS A 58 1.92 -10.18 2.76
CA CYS A 58 1.89 -9.71 1.37
C CYS A 58 3.21 -10.12 0.72
N ASP A 59 3.15 -10.76 -0.44
CA ASP A 59 4.34 -11.02 -1.23
C ASP A 59 4.81 -9.71 -1.88
N PRO A 60 6.08 -9.29 -1.70
CA PRO A 60 6.61 -8.07 -2.30
C PRO A 60 6.38 -7.99 -3.82
N ARG A 61 6.33 -9.14 -4.51
CA ARG A 61 6.09 -9.20 -5.96
C ARG A 61 4.72 -8.67 -6.37
N TRP A 62 3.71 -8.83 -5.51
CA TRP A 62 2.36 -8.33 -5.79
C TRP A 62 2.31 -6.81 -5.86
N ILE A 63 3.19 -6.13 -5.13
CA ILE A 63 3.30 -4.67 -5.17
C ILE A 63 3.98 -4.26 -6.47
N THR A 64 5.05 -4.95 -6.88
CA THR A 64 5.79 -4.66 -8.12
C THR A 64 4.99 -4.84 -9.41
N GLU A 65 3.89 -5.60 -9.37
CA GLU A 65 2.98 -5.80 -10.52
C GLU A 65 2.15 -4.55 -10.89
N VAL A 66 2.08 -3.55 -10.00
CA VAL A 66 1.22 -2.35 -10.14
C VAL A 66 2.02 -1.08 -10.43
N ILE A 67 3.35 -1.13 -10.26
CA ILE A 67 4.26 0.03 -10.35
C ILE A 67 4.81 0.19 -11.76
#